data_AF-A0A8J3I952-F1
#
_entry.id   AF-A0A8J3I952-F1
#
_cell.length_a   1.000
_cell.length_b   1.000
_cell.length_c   1.000
_cell.angle_alpha   90.00
_cell.angle_beta   90.00
_cell.angle_gamma   90.00
#
_symmetry.space_group_name_H-M   'P 1'
#
loop_
_entity.id
_entity.type
_entity.pdbx_description
1 polymer ?
#
loop_
_entity_poly.entity_id
_entity_poly.type
_entity_poly.pdbx_seq_one_letter_code
_entity_poly.pdbx_strand_id
1 'polypeptide(L)'
;MDFIDWRKSPETIHLESTEEEVRARRRRGRKFHDYIEEIIHEAQERGDFDNLAGTGKPLNLSDESLAGDNALGYHLLKNNEYLPAELELAKEIRVERERAEAKLAKVIHKGETLRSRRVSPFPSERRAFNAAVTKTAAEYESTLRELNRKILTLNLIVPTTMHQPFIEVEQLVQNFRDACPLFETKASPYGLGTTGSTM
;
A
#
# COMPACT_ATOMS: atom_id res chain seq x y z
N MET A 1 -32.35 26.06 -13.20
CA MET A 1 -32.61 27.45 -13.66
C MET A 1 -31.50 27.77 -14.64
N ASP A 2 -31.83 27.77 -15.93
CA ASP A 2 -30.82 27.88 -16.99
C ASP A 2 -30.55 29.35 -17.29
N PHE A 3 -29.27 29.71 -17.29
CA PHE A 3 -28.82 31.09 -17.54
C PHE A 3 -28.98 31.41 -19.03
N ILE A 4 -29.97 32.24 -19.38
CA ILE A 4 -30.20 32.70 -20.75
C ILE A 4 -29.52 34.05 -20.93
N ASP A 5 -28.44 34.08 -21.71
CA ASP A 5 -27.76 35.32 -22.08
C ASP A 5 -28.54 36.04 -23.20
N TRP A 6 -29.35 37.02 -22.79
CA TRP A 6 -30.26 37.79 -23.65
C TRP A 6 -29.56 38.69 -24.69
N ARG A 7 -28.23 38.80 -24.66
CA ARG A 7 -27.46 39.54 -25.67
C ARG A 7 -27.30 38.78 -26.99
N LYS A 8 -27.48 37.46 -26.99
CA LYS A 8 -27.41 36.64 -28.21
C LYS A 8 -28.77 36.58 -28.88
N SER A 9 -28.81 36.71 -30.20
CA SER A 9 -30.06 36.58 -30.96
C SER A 9 -30.59 35.13 -30.87
N PRO A 10 -31.93 34.91 -30.89
CA PRO A 10 -32.54 33.59 -30.71
C PRO A 10 -32.02 32.54 -31.69
N GLU A 11 -31.69 32.96 -32.91
CA GLU A 11 -31.09 32.13 -33.95
C GLU A 11 -29.68 31.65 -33.56
N THR A 12 -28.88 32.51 -32.93
CA THR A 12 -27.52 32.18 -32.48
C THR A 12 -27.53 31.21 -31.31
N ILE A 13 -28.49 31.35 -30.39
CA ILE A 13 -28.69 30.41 -29.26
C ILE A 13 -29.14 29.04 -29.77
N HIS A 14 -30.00 29.00 -30.78
CA HIS A 14 -30.40 27.75 -31.45
C HIS A 14 -29.23 27.10 -32.21
N LEU A 15 -28.41 27.89 -32.90
CA LEU A 15 -27.22 27.39 -33.59
C LEU A 15 -26.20 26.78 -32.60
N GLU A 16 -25.88 27.46 -31.51
CA GLU A 16 -24.95 26.96 -30.48
C GLU A 16 -25.47 25.67 -29.81
N SER A 17 -26.76 25.62 -29.45
CA SER A 17 -27.37 24.41 -28.86
C SER A 17 -27.41 23.23 -29.83
N THR A 18 -27.69 23.46 -31.13
CA THR A 18 -27.65 22.39 -32.13
C THR A 18 -26.24 21.87 -32.40
N GLU A 19 -25.22 22.74 -32.39
CA GLU A 19 -23.81 22.32 -32.49
C GLU A 19 -23.35 21.51 -31.27
N GLU A 20 -23.76 21.90 -30.06
CA GLU A 20 -23.47 21.16 -28.83
C GLU A 20 -24.14 19.78 -28.82
N GLU A 21 -25.39 19.66 -29.26
CA GLU A 21 -26.08 18.38 -29.38
C GLU A 21 -25.42 17.44 -30.40
N VAL A 22 -24.94 17.98 -31.53
CA VAL A 22 -24.20 17.23 -32.55
C VAL A 22 -22.83 16.79 -32.01
N ARG A 23 -22.12 17.65 -31.28
CA ARG A 23 -20.87 17.29 -30.58
C ARG A 23 -21.11 16.23 -29.51
N ALA A 24 -22.17 16.35 -28.71
CA ALA A 24 -22.54 15.36 -27.69
C ALA A 24 -22.93 14.00 -28.29
N ARG A 25 -23.59 13.98 -29.46
CA ARG A 25 -23.86 12.75 -30.22
C ARG A 25 -22.59 12.09 -30.75
N ARG A 26 -21.62 12.86 -31.28
CA ARG A 26 -20.30 12.34 -31.72
C ARG A 26 -19.44 11.77 -30.59
N ARG A 27 -19.73 12.14 -29.34
CA ARG A 27 -19.02 11.71 -28.11
C ARG A 27 -19.56 10.41 -27.51
N ARG A 28 -20.75 9.94 -27.89
CA ARG A 28 -21.34 8.70 -27.35
C ARG A 28 -20.66 7.45 -27.94
N GLY A 29 -20.15 6.58 -27.07
CA GLY A 29 -19.61 5.26 -27.43
C GLY A 29 -18.10 5.15 -27.60
N ARG A 30 -17.33 6.23 -27.36
CA ARG A 30 -15.85 6.20 -27.42
C ARG A 30 -15.23 5.83 -26.07
N LYS A 31 -14.00 5.32 -26.10
CA LYS A 31 -13.21 5.07 -24.89
C LYS A 31 -12.87 6.40 -24.21
N PHE A 32 -12.89 6.42 -22.88
CA PHE A 32 -12.71 7.62 -22.07
C PHE A 32 -11.39 8.35 -22.33
N HIS A 33 -10.30 7.59 -22.56
CA HIS A 33 -8.96 8.16 -22.78
C HIS A 33 -8.89 8.96 -24.09
N ASP A 34 -9.32 8.34 -25.20
CA ASP A 34 -9.32 8.93 -26.54
C ASP A 34 -10.12 10.26 -26.61
N TYR A 35 -11.17 10.38 -25.79
CA TYR A 35 -11.99 11.59 -25.72
C TYR A 35 -11.32 12.74 -24.96
N ILE A 36 -10.67 12.44 -23.83
CA ILE A 36 -9.97 13.44 -23.03
C ILE A 36 -8.83 14.06 -23.86
N GLU A 37 -8.12 13.26 -24.65
CA GLU A 37 -7.04 13.73 -25.53
C GLU A 37 -7.54 14.67 -26.63
N GLU A 38 -8.67 14.36 -27.28
CA GLU A 38 -9.24 15.23 -28.32
C GLU A 38 -9.68 16.59 -27.75
N ILE A 39 -10.24 16.62 -26.52
CA ILE A 39 -10.59 17.87 -25.83
C ILE A 39 -9.34 18.70 -25.50
N ILE A 40 -8.30 18.05 -24.96
CA ILE A 40 -7.05 18.73 -24.63
C ILE A 40 -6.44 19.31 -25.91
N HIS A 41 -6.49 18.57 -27.02
CA HIS A 41 -5.95 19.03 -28.30
C HIS A 41 -6.75 20.20 -28.89
N GLU A 42 -8.09 20.13 -28.90
CA GLU A 42 -8.93 21.27 -29.31
C GLU A 42 -8.67 22.52 -28.46
N ALA A 43 -8.46 22.36 -27.15
CA ALA A 43 -8.15 23.47 -26.24
C ALA A 43 -6.74 24.04 -26.49
N GLN A 44 -5.77 23.20 -26.87
CA GLN A 44 -4.45 23.65 -27.33
C GLN A 44 -4.54 24.42 -28.65
N GLU A 45 -5.32 23.94 -29.63
CA GLU A 45 -5.52 24.62 -30.91
C GLU A 45 -6.22 25.98 -30.78
N ARG A 46 -7.12 26.10 -29.78
CA ARG A 46 -7.79 27.37 -29.45
C ARG A 46 -6.89 28.36 -28.71
N GLY A 47 -5.70 27.94 -28.28
CA GLY A 47 -4.81 28.75 -27.46
C GLY A 47 -5.31 28.93 -26.03
N ASP A 48 -6.20 28.07 -25.53
CA ASP A 48 -6.73 28.15 -24.15
C ASP A 48 -5.63 27.92 -23.10
N PHE A 49 -4.49 27.36 -23.51
CA PHE A 49 -3.29 27.19 -22.68
C PHE A 49 -2.24 28.31 -22.86
N ASP A 50 -2.45 29.25 -23.78
CA ASP A 50 -1.55 30.38 -23.98
C ASP A 50 -1.76 31.43 -22.88
N ASN A 51 -0.65 32.02 -22.38
CA ASN A 51 -0.66 33.03 -21.29
C ASN A 51 -1.25 32.56 -19.94
N LEU A 52 -1.22 31.26 -19.62
CA LEU A 52 -1.56 30.81 -18.27
C LEU A 52 -0.65 31.46 -17.22
N ALA A 53 -1.22 31.80 -16.07
CA ALA A 53 -0.47 32.38 -14.97
C ALA A 53 0.66 31.43 -14.54
N GLY A 54 1.91 31.84 -14.75
CA GLY A 54 3.10 31.03 -14.41
C GLY A 54 3.70 30.23 -15.58
N THR A 55 3.23 30.38 -16.82
CA THR A 55 3.86 29.75 -17.99
C THR A 55 5.34 30.11 -18.09
N GLY A 56 6.19 29.07 -18.21
CA GLY A 56 7.64 29.22 -18.33
C GLY A 56 8.37 29.60 -17.03
N LYS A 57 7.65 29.81 -15.91
CA LYS A 57 8.27 30.04 -14.60
C LYS A 57 8.47 28.70 -13.89
N PRO A 58 9.59 28.51 -13.16
CA PRO A 58 9.77 27.32 -12.34
C PRO A 58 8.64 27.24 -11.30
N LEU A 59 8.11 26.03 -11.10
CA LEU A 59 7.07 25.79 -10.11
C LEU A 59 7.59 26.15 -8.72
N ASN A 60 6.87 27.00 -7.98
CA ASN A 60 7.28 27.38 -6.64
C ASN A 60 6.89 26.30 -5.63
N LEU A 61 7.81 25.36 -5.37
CA LEU A 61 7.61 24.27 -4.41
C LEU A 61 7.72 24.72 -2.95
N SER A 62 8.00 25.99 -2.67
CA SER A 62 8.03 26.54 -1.30
C SER A 62 6.70 27.14 -0.88
N ASP A 63 5.63 26.98 -1.67
CA ASP A 63 4.31 27.41 -1.27
C ASP A 63 3.74 26.45 -0.20
N GLU A 64 4.00 26.80 1.05
CA GLU A 64 3.57 26.05 2.23
C GLU A 64 2.16 26.43 2.70
N SER A 65 1.43 27.25 1.91
CA SER A 65 0.03 27.60 2.20
C SER A 65 -0.89 26.37 2.32
N LEU A 66 -0.53 25.28 1.63
CA LEU A 66 -1.26 24.01 1.67
C LEU A 66 -1.17 23.31 3.04
N ALA A 67 -0.16 23.64 3.86
CA ALA A 67 0.08 23.00 5.15
C ALA A 67 -0.75 23.62 6.30
N GLY A 68 -1.49 24.71 6.06
CA GLY A 68 -2.34 25.36 7.06
C GLY A 68 -1.58 25.66 8.35
N ASP A 69 -2.13 25.21 9.49
CA ASP A 69 -1.56 25.43 10.82
C ASP A 69 -0.17 24.78 11.01
N ASN A 70 0.17 23.75 10.22
CA ASN A 70 1.45 23.05 10.31
C ASN A 70 2.57 23.68 9.46
N ALA A 71 2.28 24.74 8.70
CA ALA A 71 3.23 25.36 7.77
C ALA A 71 4.55 25.79 8.44
N LEU A 72 4.46 26.46 9.61
CA LEU A 72 5.64 26.88 10.38
C LEU A 72 6.48 25.70 10.88
N GLY A 73 5.80 24.62 11.34
CA GLY A 73 6.47 23.42 11.82
C GLY A 73 7.22 22.70 10.70
N TYR A 74 6.57 22.50 9.56
CA TYR A 74 7.20 21.87 8.39
C TYR A 74 8.32 22.72 7.79
N HIS A 75 8.18 24.05 7.76
CA HIS A 75 9.26 24.94 7.33
C HIS A 75 10.49 24.86 8.25
N LEU A 76 10.29 24.82 9.57
CA LEU A 76 11.39 24.66 10.53
C LEU A 76 12.12 23.32 10.36
N LEU A 77 11.37 22.22 10.22
CA LEU A 77 11.94 20.89 10.02
C LEU A 77 12.73 20.81 8.70
N LYS A 78 12.15 21.32 7.61
CA LYS A 78 12.79 21.38 6.29
C LYS A 78 14.09 22.17 6.32
N ASN A 79 14.13 23.30 7.02
CA ASN A 79 15.33 24.12 7.16
C ASN A 79 16.43 23.48 8.02
N ASN A 80 16.08 22.52 8.89
CA ASN A 80 17.04 21.79 9.73
C ASN A 80 17.30 20.36 9.22
N GLU A 81 16.85 20.00 8.02
CA GLU A 81 16.99 18.66 7.42
C GLU A 81 16.31 17.52 8.21
N TYR A 82 15.29 17.83 9.02
CA TYR A 82 14.50 16.84 9.77
C TYR A 82 13.19 16.46 9.05
N LEU A 83 12.70 15.26 9.35
CA LEU A 83 11.42 14.78 8.84
C LEU A 83 10.29 15.12 9.82
N PRO A 84 9.09 15.46 9.32
CA PRO A 84 7.86 15.44 10.10
C PRO A 84 7.62 14.09 10.79
N ALA A 85 7.06 14.14 12.00
CA ALA A 85 6.82 12.96 12.82
C ALA A 85 5.96 11.90 12.10
N GLU A 86 5.04 12.32 11.25
CA GLU A 86 4.19 11.45 10.44
C GLU A 86 5.02 10.67 9.41
N LEU A 87 6.00 11.33 8.78
CA LEU A 87 6.89 10.70 7.81
C LEU A 87 7.91 9.78 8.49
N GLU A 88 8.39 10.15 9.68
CA GLU A 88 9.24 9.27 10.49
C GLU A 88 8.52 7.99 10.89
N LEU A 89 7.29 8.11 11.39
CA LEU A 89 6.45 6.97 11.77
C LEU A 89 6.15 6.07 10.56
N ALA A 90 5.80 6.65 9.41
CA ALA A 90 5.58 5.90 8.19
C ALA A 90 6.85 5.13 7.73
N LYS A 91 8.02 5.75 7.87
CA LYS A 91 9.32 5.09 7.58
C LYS A 91 9.59 3.95 8.56
N GLU A 92 9.32 4.15 9.84
CA GLU A 92 9.49 3.14 10.88
C GLU A 92 8.62 1.90 10.60
N ILE A 93 7.33 2.09 10.32
CA ILE A 93 6.38 1.03 9.94
C ILE A 93 6.94 0.21 8.78
N ARG A 94 7.42 0.89 7.72
CA ARG A 94 7.97 0.23 6.53
C ARG A 94 9.22 -0.60 6.86
N VAL A 95 10.16 -0.02 7.59
CA VAL A 95 11.45 -0.67 7.92
C VAL A 95 11.23 -1.86 8.86
N GLU A 96 10.35 -1.71 9.85
CA GLU A 96 10.05 -2.79 10.80
C GLU A 96 9.32 -3.94 10.12
N ARG A 97 8.38 -3.66 9.21
CA ARG A 97 7.75 -4.67 8.36
C ARG A 97 8.77 -5.44 7.52
N GLU A 98 9.65 -4.72 6.80
CA GLU A 98 10.69 -5.32 5.97
C GLU A 98 11.63 -6.22 6.79
N ARG A 99 12.03 -5.78 8.00
CA ARG A 99 12.84 -6.59 8.92
C ARG A 99 12.11 -7.87 9.35
N ALA A 100 10.80 -7.79 9.61
CA ALA A 100 10.00 -8.94 9.99
C ALA A 100 9.90 -9.95 8.84
N GLU A 101 9.63 -9.47 7.62
CA GLU A 101 9.60 -10.28 6.39
C GLU A 101 10.96 -10.93 6.09
N ALA A 102 12.06 -10.20 6.26
CA ALA A 102 13.40 -10.73 6.07
C ALA A 102 13.74 -11.86 7.05
N LYS A 103 13.21 -11.83 8.29
CA LYS A 103 13.34 -12.95 9.24
C LYS A 103 12.57 -14.18 8.77
N LEU A 104 11.35 -14.00 8.25
CA LEU A 104 10.56 -15.10 7.69
C LEU A 104 11.26 -15.77 6.52
N ALA A 105 11.77 -14.96 5.57
CA ALA A 105 12.48 -15.46 4.39
C ALA A 105 13.66 -16.37 4.76
N LYS A 106 14.41 -16.03 5.82
CA LYS A 106 15.51 -16.87 6.32
C LYS A 106 15.04 -18.24 6.82
N VAL A 107 13.91 -18.29 7.52
CA VAL A 107 13.35 -19.55 8.05
C VAL A 107 12.78 -20.40 6.91
N ILE A 108 12.08 -19.79 5.96
CA ILE A 108 11.55 -20.46 4.77
C ILE A 108 12.70 -21.08 3.97
N HIS A 109 13.72 -20.31 3.66
CA HIS A 109 14.90 -20.79 2.94
C HIS A 109 15.62 -21.92 3.71
N LYS A 110 15.73 -21.80 5.04
CA LYS A 110 16.27 -22.89 5.87
C LYS A 110 15.41 -24.17 5.76
N GLY A 111 14.09 -24.05 5.67
CA GLY A 111 13.18 -25.18 5.49
C GLY A 111 13.37 -25.86 4.13
N GLU A 112 13.45 -25.07 3.06
CA GLU A 112 13.70 -25.54 1.69
C GLU A 112 15.05 -26.25 1.58
N THR A 113 16.11 -25.67 2.14
CA THR A 113 17.45 -26.27 2.16
C THR A 113 17.48 -27.56 2.97
N LEU A 114 16.70 -27.70 4.05
CA LEU A 114 16.58 -28.96 4.78
C LEU A 114 15.83 -30.03 3.99
N ARG A 115 14.81 -29.64 3.20
CA ARG A 115 13.97 -30.56 2.42
C ARG A 115 14.63 -31.02 1.11
N SER A 116 15.43 -30.16 0.48
CA SER A 116 16.12 -30.44 -0.80
C SER A 116 17.40 -31.27 -0.65
N ARG A 117 17.88 -31.50 0.58
CA ARG A 117 19.03 -32.37 0.85
C ARG A 117 18.74 -33.82 0.45
N ARG A 118 19.77 -34.50 -0.06
CA ARG A 118 19.71 -35.93 -0.41
C ARG A 118 19.47 -36.84 0.80
N VAL A 119 19.93 -36.43 1.98
CA VAL A 119 19.74 -37.14 3.24
C VAL A 119 18.64 -36.45 4.04
N SER A 120 17.69 -37.23 4.55
CA SER A 120 16.63 -36.71 5.42
C SER A 120 17.25 -36.03 6.66
N PRO A 121 16.75 -34.84 7.07
CA PRO A 121 17.20 -34.18 8.28
C PRO A 121 17.15 -35.06 9.52
N PHE A 122 18.13 -34.91 10.40
CA PHE A 122 18.18 -35.65 11.66
C PHE A 122 17.03 -35.25 12.61
N PRO A 123 16.61 -36.11 13.55
CA PRO A 123 15.55 -35.77 14.52
C PRO A 123 15.84 -34.52 15.37
N SER A 124 17.10 -34.25 15.69
CA SER A 124 17.51 -33.01 16.38
C SER A 124 17.32 -31.78 15.50
N GLU A 125 17.71 -31.84 14.22
CA GLU A 125 17.52 -30.76 13.25
C GLU A 125 16.05 -30.46 13.01
N ARG A 126 15.21 -31.50 12.86
CA ARG A 126 13.75 -31.35 12.71
C ARG A 126 13.13 -30.63 13.91
N ARG A 127 13.50 -31.03 15.13
CA ARG A 127 13.01 -30.38 16.36
C ARG A 127 13.47 -28.93 16.45
N ALA A 128 14.75 -28.67 16.17
CA ALA A 128 15.30 -27.31 16.18
C ALA A 128 14.62 -26.42 15.12
N PHE A 129 14.34 -26.97 13.94
CA PHE A 129 13.61 -26.26 12.89
C PHE A 129 12.17 -25.96 13.31
N ASN A 130 11.43 -26.97 13.80
CA ASN A 130 10.05 -26.78 14.24
C ASN A 130 9.96 -25.71 15.35
N ALA A 131 10.87 -25.74 16.33
CA ALA A 131 10.93 -24.73 17.38
C ALA A 131 11.28 -23.34 16.83
N ALA A 132 12.14 -23.24 15.81
CA ALA A 132 12.43 -21.98 15.14
C ALA A 132 11.19 -21.44 14.41
N VAL A 133 10.45 -22.29 13.69
CA VAL A 133 9.23 -21.88 12.97
C VAL A 133 8.16 -21.38 13.93
N THR A 134 7.89 -22.10 15.02
CA THR A 134 6.88 -21.67 16.00
C THR A 134 7.27 -20.37 16.70
N LYS A 135 8.54 -20.23 17.07
CA LYS A 135 9.07 -18.99 17.66
C LYS A 135 8.96 -17.81 16.68
N THR A 136 9.40 -17.99 15.44
CA THR A 136 9.34 -16.94 14.43
C THR A 136 7.89 -16.58 14.07
N ALA A 137 6.97 -17.55 14.04
CA ALA A 137 5.55 -17.25 13.83
C ALA A 137 4.98 -16.36 14.94
N ALA A 138 5.29 -16.66 16.21
CA ALA A 138 4.83 -15.85 17.35
C ALA A 138 5.46 -14.45 17.38
N GLU A 139 6.75 -14.34 17.07
CA GLU A 139 7.42 -13.04 16.91
C GLU A 139 6.82 -12.24 15.75
N TYR A 140 6.51 -12.89 14.63
CA TYR A 140 5.90 -12.23 13.48
C TYR A 140 4.51 -11.69 13.82
N GLU A 141 3.66 -12.51 14.43
CA GLU A 141 2.32 -12.11 14.88
C GLU A 141 2.35 -10.88 15.80
N SER A 142 3.26 -10.88 16.79
CA SER A 142 3.38 -9.74 17.72
C SER A 142 3.87 -8.48 17.01
N THR A 143 4.83 -8.59 16.08
CA THR A 143 5.30 -7.45 15.28
C THR A 143 4.21 -6.88 14.39
N LEU A 144 3.40 -7.72 13.73
CA LEU A 144 2.30 -7.22 12.88
C LEU A 144 1.22 -6.51 13.69
N ARG A 145 0.90 -7.01 14.89
CA ARG A 145 -0.04 -6.32 15.79
C ARG A 145 0.50 -4.97 16.24
N GLU A 146 1.80 -4.89 16.52
CA GLU A 146 2.44 -3.62 16.85
C GLU A 146 2.40 -2.64 15.68
N LEU A 147 2.68 -3.11 14.47
CA LEU A 147 2.56 -2.29 13.26
C LEU A 147 1.14 -1.76 13.07
N ASN A 148 0.10 -2.55 13.35
CA ASN A 148 -1.28 -2.07 13.31
C ASN A 148 -1.55 -0.95 14.33
N ARG A 149 -0.95 -1.00 15.52
CA ARG A 149 -1.05 0.11 16.48
C ARG A 149 -0.42 1.38 15.91
N LYS A 150 0.76 1.28 15.29
CA LYS A 150 1.44 2.41 14.64
C LYS A 150 0.67 2.95 13.44
N ILE A 151 0.07 2.09 12.61
CA ILE A 151 -0.78 2.47 11.48
C ILE A 151 -2.01 3.24 11.97
N LEU A 152 -2.64 2.80 13.06
CA LEU A 152 -3.75 3.54 13.66
C LEU A 152 -3.30 4.94 14.08
N THR A 153 -2.18 5.06 14.80
CA THR A 153 -1.63 6.36 15.21
C THR A 153 -1.34 7.25 14.00
N LEU A 154 -0.74 6.71 12.94
CA LEU A 154 -0.48 7.46 11.72
C LEU A 154 -1.79 7.98 11.09
N ASN A 155 -2.78 7.10 10.94
CA ASN A 155 -4.07 7.44 10.32
C ASN A 155 -4.88 8.46 11.14
N LEU A 156 -4.63 8.57 12.45
CA LEU A 156 -5.25 9.62 13.29
C LEU A 156 -4.65 11.00 13.05
N ILE A 157 -3.39 11.08 12.60
CA ILE A 157 -2.65 12.34 12.44
C ILE A 157 -2.74 12.84 10.98
N VAL A 158 -2.72 11.92 10.02
CA VAL A 158 -2.69 12.27 8.59
C VAL A 158 -4.08 12.33 7.96
N PRO A 159 -4.29 13.13 6.89
CA PRO A 159 -5.52 13.12 6.12
C PRO A 159 -5.84 11.75 5.52
N THR A 160 -7.13 11.50 5.23
CA THR A 160 -7.62 10.21 4.71
C THR A 160 -6.91 9.73 3.44
N THR A 161 -6.44 10.66 2.61
CA THR A 161 -5.69 10.35 1.38
C THR A 161 -4.33 9.68 1.64
N MET A 162 -3.78 9.84 2.85
CA MET A 162 -2.49 9.27 3.26
C MET A 162 -2.64 8.06 4.20
N HIS A 163 -3.87 7.62 4.46
CA HIS A 163 -4.12 6.49 5.35
C HIS A 163 -3.50 5.20 4.81
N GLN A 164 -2.87 4.45 5.71
CA GLN A 164 -2.39 3.11 5.41
C GLN A 164 -3.45 2.08 5.82
N PRO A 165 -3.69 1.03 5.01
CA PRO A 165 -4.60 -0.04 5.39
C PRO A 165 -4.01 -0.84 6.55
N PHE A 166 -4.88 -1.36 7.41
CA PHE A 166 -4.47 -2.30 8.46
C PHE A 166 -3.98 -3.61 7.87
N ILE A 167 -3.03 -4.23 8.56
CA ILE A 167 -2.46 -5.52 8.19
C ILE A 167 -3.36 -6.64 8.72
N GLU A 168 -3.73 -7.56 7.83
CA GLU A 168 -4.49 -8.77 8.15
C GLU A 168 -3.58 -9.83 8.81
N VAL A 169 -3.38 -9.69 10.12
CA VAL A 169 -2.41 -10.48 10.89
C VAL A 169 -2.65 -11.98 10.76
N GLU A 170 -3.89 -12.43 10.95
CA GLU A 170 -4.23 -13.85 10.97
C GLU A 170 -3.94 -14.53 9.63
N GLN A 171 -4.30 -13.86 8.52
CA GLN A 171 -4.09 -14.37 7.18
C GLN A 171 -2.60 -14.46 6.83
N LEU A 172 -1.80 -13.45 7.17
CA LEU A 172 -0.35 -13.48 6.91
C LEU A 172 0.38 -14.53 7.74
N VAL A 173 0.01 -14.69 9.01
CA VAL A 173 0.58 -15.75 9.87
C VAL A 173 0.19 -17.14 9.36
N GLN A 174 -1.05 -17.30 8.88
CA GLN A 174 -1.49 -18.57 8.30
C GLN A 174 -0.73 -18.89 7.01
N ASN A 175 -0.59 -17.91 6.10
CA ASN A 175 0.21 -18.07 4.88
C ASN A 175 1.65 -18.50 5.19
N PHE A 176 2.27 -17.95 6.24
CA PHE A 176 3.59 -18.36 6.67
C PHE A 176 3.62 -19.82 7.17
N ARG A 177 2.63 -20.24 7.95
CA ARG A 177 2.52 -21.62 8.43
C ARG A 177 2.34 -22.62 7.28
N ASP A 178 1.54 -22.25 6.28
CA ASP A 178 1.29 -23.06 5.10
C ASP A 178 2.52 -23.17 4.20
N ALA A 179 3.25 -22.06 4.03
CA ALA A 179 4.52 -22.04 3.29
C ALA A 179 5.62 -22.84 4.00
N CYS A 180 5.55 -22.97 5.33
CA CYS A 180 6.58 -23.59 6.15
C CYS A 180 6.02 -24.68 7.08
N PRO A 181 5.57 -25.83 6.53
CA PRO A 181 4.99 -26.88 7.35
C PRO A 181 6.03 -27.49 8.30
N LEU A 182 5.59 -27.88 9.50
CA LEU A 182 6.45 -28.52 10.50
C LEU A 182 6.84 -29.93 10.05
N PHE A 183 8.02 -30.39 10.46
CA PHE A 183 8.42 -31.78 10.26
C PHE A 183 7.71 -32.70 11.27
N GLU A 184 7.26 -33.86 10.83
CA GLU A 184 6.75 -34.89 11.72
C GLU A 184 7.83 -35.33 12.72
N THR A 185 7.55 -35.15 14.00
CA THR A 185 8.31 -35.75 15.09
C THR A 185 7.71 -37.12 15.35
N LYS A 186 8.21 -38.17 14.68
CA LYS A 186 7.89 -39.54 15.11
C LYS A 186 8.38 -39.69 16.56
N ALA A 187 7.46 -39.87 17.50
CA ALA A 187 7.80 -40.33 18.83
C ALA A 187 8.57 -41.65 18.68
N SER A 188 9.66 -41.79 19.43
CA SER A 188 10.49 -42.99 19.40
C SER A 188 9.60 -44.25 19.55
N PRO A 189 9.75 -45.26 18.68
CA PRO A 189 9.03 -46.54 18.84
C PRO A 189 9.49 -47.34 20.08
N TYR A 190 10.52 -46.87 20.79
CA TYR A 190 10.95 -47.44 22.07
C TYR A 190 10.29 -46.71 23.25
N GLY A 191 8.97 -46.57 23.22
CA GLY A 191 8.17 -46.38 24.43
C GLY A 191 7.98 -47.75 25.05
N LEU A 192 8.63 -47.99 26.19
CA LEU A 192 8.47 -49.20 26.99
C LEU A 192 6.97 -49.49 27.16
N GLY A 193 6.50 -50.55 26.50
CA GLY A 193 5.20 -51.15 26.79
C GLY A 193 5.25 -51.65 28.21
N THR A 194 4.70 -50.88 29.15
CA THR A 194 4.35 -51.39 30.46
C THR A 194 3.29 -52.45 30.23
N THR A 195 3.71 -53.71 30.29
CA THR A 195 2.82 -54.85 30.39
C THR A 195 2.02 -54.70 31.68
N GLY A 196 0.81 -54.17 31.54
CA GLY A 196 -0.24 -54.27 32.56
C GLY A 196 -0.63 -55.75 32.68
N SER A 197 0.15 -56.48 33.47
CA SER A 197 -0.18 -57.81 33.97
C SER A 197 -1.48 -57.71 34.75
N THR A 198 -2.58 -58.11 34.13
CA THR A 198 -3.86 -58.32 34.80
C THR A 198 -3.88 -59.77 35.25
N MET A 199 -3.77 -59.98 36.57
CA MET A 199 -4.45 -61.08 37.28
C MET A 199 -5.53 -60.44 38.14
#